data_AF-A0A7W7T7J7-F1
#
_entry.id   AF-A0A7W7T7J7-F1
#
_cell.length_a   1.000
_cell.length_b   1.000
_cell.length_c   1.000
_cell.angle_alpha   90.00
_cell.angle_beta   90.00
_cell.angle_gamma   90.00
#
_symmetry.space_group_name_H-M   'P 1'
#
loop_
_entity.id
_entity.type
_entity.pdbx_description
1 polymer ?
#
loop_
_entity_poly.entity_id
_entity_poly.type
_entity_poly.pdbx_seq_one_letter_code
_entity_poly.pdbx_strand_id
1 'polypeptide(L)' 'MNAFDKATKLAGYRSDYALSQAMDVNRSTVTRVRAGELQPGRAFIGGALVALAPMQFDDLFEVVR' A
#
# COMPACT_ATOMS: atom_id res chain seq x y z
N MET A 1 -0.06 6.06 -12.62
CA MET A 1 0.22 6.13 -11.17
C MET A 1 -1.12 6.02 -10.45
N ASN A 2 -1.33 4.93 -9.70
CA ASN A 2 -2.61 4.61 -9.08
C ASN A 2 -2.86 5.43 -7.78
N ALA A 3 -4.05 5.30 -7.18
CA ALA A 3 -4.41 6.04 -5.96
C ALA A 3 -3.46 5.73 -4.79
N PHE A 4 -3.12 4.46 -4.62
CA PHE A 4 -2.15 3.98 -3.61
C PHE A 4 -0.77 4.66 -3.75
N ASP A 5 -0.20 4.73 -4.95
CA ASP A 5 1.08 5.40 -5.20
C ASP A 5 1.02 6.91 -4.87
N LYS A 6 -0.13 7.55 -5.07
CA LYS A 6 -0.31 8.96 -4.69
C LYS A 6 -0.34 9.11 -3.17
N ALA A 7 -1.13 8.26 -2.49
CA ALA A 7 -1.25 8.27 -1.04
C ALA A 7 0.12 8.02 -0.36
N THR A 8 0.90 7.06 -0.84
CA THR A 8 2.24 6.76 -0.28
C THR A 8 3.20 7.95 -0.40
N LYS A 9 3.20 8.66 -1.53
CA LYS A 9 4.01 9.88 -1.69
C LYS A 9 3.53 11.02 -0.80
N LEU A 10 2.21 11.23 -0.69
CA LEU A 10 1.63 12.26 0.16
C LEU A 10 1.90 12.00 1.66
N ALA A 11 1.91 10.73 2.06
CA ALA A 11 2.29 10.29 3.40
C ALA A 11 3.81 10.37 3.67
N GLY A 12 4.62 10.75 2.68
CA GLY A 12 6.06 10.94 2.84
C GLY A 12 6.91 9.67 2.67
N TYR A 13 6.34 8.54 2.28
CA TYR A 13 7.10 7.32 2.03
C TYR A 13 7.83 7.39 0.69
N ARG A 14 9.17 7.45 0.74
CA ARG A 14 10.04 7.60 -0.44
C ARG A 14 10.63 6.28 -0.95
N SER A 15 10.38 5.17 -0.26
CA SER A 15 10.87 3.85 -0.67
C SER A 15 9.93 2.74 -0.24
N ASP A 16 9.94 1.63 -0.98
CA ASP A 16 9.20 0.41 -0.63
C ASP A 16 9.61 -0.13 0.74
N TYR A 17 10.89 0.04 1.10
CA TYR A 17 11.38 -0.39 2.40
C TYR A 17 10.73 0.39 3.54
N ALA A 18 10.72 1.73 3.47
CA ALA A 18 10.10 2.57 4.50
C ALA A 18 8.59 2.29 4.63
N LEU A 19 7.91 2.13 3.50
CA LEU A 19 6.50 1.77 3.47
C LEU A 19 6.25 0.39 4.07
N SER A 20 7.08 -0.61 3.74
CA SER A 20 6.94 -1.98 4.26
C SER A 20 7.10 -2.06 5.77
N GLN A 21 7.98 -1.25 6.35
CA GLN A 21 8.16 -1.15 7.80
C GLN A 21 6.93 -0.53 8.47
N ALA A 22 6.37 0.52 7.87
CA ALA A 22 5.15 1.15 8.40
C ALA A 22 3.91 0.27 8.28
N MET A 23 3.82 -0.55 7.24
CA MET A 23 2.73 -1.49 6.99
C MET A 23 2.88 -2.82 7.73
N ASP A 24 4.03 -3.07 8.37
CA ASP A 24 4.42 -4.36 8.97
C ASP A 24 4.27 -5.54 7.99
N VAL A 25 4.81 -5.40 6.78
CA VAL A 25 4.84 -6.45 5.75
C VAL A 25 6.22 -6.60 5.12
N ASN A 26 6.44 -7.70 4.40
CA ASN A 26 7.70 -7.89 3.68
C ASN A 26 7.83 -6.88 2.52
N ARG A 27 9.02 -6.28 2.37
CA ARG A 27 9.33 -5.36 1.26
C ARG A 27 8.99 -5.95 -0.12
N SER A 28 9.28 -7.24 -0.35
CA SER A 28 8.99 -7.90 -1.62
C SER A 28 7.48 -7.97 -1.90
N THR A 29 6.65 -8.08 -0.86
CA THR A 29 5.18 -7.99 -1.00
C THR A 29 4.78 -6.60 -1.50
N VAL A 30 5.35 -5.54 -0.93
CA VAL A 30 5.09 -4.15 -1.39
C VAL A 30 5.49 -3.96 -2.85
N THR A 31 6.71 -4.35 -3.20
CA THR A 31 7.20 -4.20 -4.58
C THR A 31 6.33 -4.97 -5.57
N ARG A 32 5.97 -6.22 -5.28
CA ARG A 32 5.15 -7.05 -6.17
C ARG A 32 3.71 -6.55 -6.31
N VAL A 33 3.10 -6.06 -5.23
CA VAL A 33 1.75 -5.46 -5.29
C VAL A 33 1.78 -4.17 -6.12
N ARG A 34 2.76 -3.30 -5.91
CA ARG A 34 2.91 -2.05 -6.69
C ARG A 34 3.22 -2.31 -8.17
N ALA A 35 3.93 -3.39 -8.48
CA ALA A 35 4.20 -3.84 -9.83
C ALA A 35 3.00 -4.52 -10.51
N GLY A 36 1.92 -4.83 -9.77
CA GLY A 36 0.76 -5.59 -10.28
C GLY A 36 0.99 -7.10 -10.41
N GLU A 37 2.10 -7.60 -9.87
CA GLU A 37 2.48 -9.03 -9.91
C GLU A 37 1.82 -9.85 -8.79
N LEU A 38 1.25 -9.18 -7.79
CA LEU A 38 0.58 -9.79 -6.65
C LEU A 38 -0.65 -8.96 -6.28
N GLN A 39 -1.79 -9.62 -6.06
CA GLN A 39 -2.97 -8.95 -5.53
C GLN A 39 -2.79 -8.66 -4.04
N PRO A 40 -3.24 -7.50 -3.54
CA PRO A 40 -3.10 -7.13 -2.13
C PRO A 40 -3.92 -8.08 -1.23
N GLY A 41 -3.24 -8.80 -0.35
CA GLY A 41 -3.87 -9.66 0.64
C GLY A 41 -4.29 -8.90 1.90
N ARG A 42 -4.94 -9.61 2.83
CA ARG A 42 -5.48 -9.05 4.09
C ARG A 42 -4.44 -8.26 4.91
N ALA A 43 -3.23 -8.80 5.08
CA ALA A 43 -2.16 -8.13 5.82
C ALA A 43 -1.69 -6.84 5.13
N PHE A 44 -1.59 -6.86 3.80
CA PHE A 44 -1.24 -5.67 3.02
C PHE A 44 -2.30 -4.58 3.14
N ILE A 45 -3.57 -4.95 2.99
CA ILE A 45 -4.69 -4.00 3.10
C ILE A 45 -4.75 -3.39 4.50
N GLY A 46 -4.67 -4.21 5.55
CA GLY A 46 -4.67 -3.72 6.94
C GLY A 46 -3.48 -2.80 7.23
N GLY A 47 -2.28 -3.21 6.85
CA GLY A 47 -1.07 -2.40 7.01
C GLY A 47 -1.14 -1.08 6.26
N ALA A 48 -1.72 -1.07 5.06
CA ALA A 48 -1.90 0.14 4.28
C ALA A 48 -2.83 1.15 4.96
N LEU A 49 -3.97 0.69 5.50
CA LEU A 49 -4.92 1.55 6.21
C LEU A 49 -4.33 2.17 7.47
N VAL A 50 -3.43 1.46 8.14
CA VAL A 50 -2.69 1.99 9.30
C VAL A 50 -1.62 2.98 8.86
N ALA A 51 -0.76 2.59 7.91
CA ALA A 51 0.38 3.39 7.46
C ALA A 51 -0.03 4.68 6.73
N LEU A 52 -1.19 4.65 6.05
CA LEU A 52 -1.68 5.76 5.23
C LEU A 52 -2.88 6.48 5.86
N ALA A 53 -3.08 6.35 7.17
CA ALA A 53 -4.12 7.09 7.87
C ALA A 53 -4.03 8.61 7.59
N PRO A 54 -5.16 9.30 7.36
CA PRO A 54 -6.54 8.86 7.57
C PRO A 54 -7.24 8.22 6.34
N MET A 55 -6.49 7.80 5.31
CA MET A 55 -7.08 7.22 4.10
C MET A 55 -7.93 5.98 4.40
N GLN A 56 -9.08 5.87 3.73
CA GLN A 56 -9.99 4.73 3.83
C GLN A 56 -9.71 3.70 2.74
N PHE A 57 -10.36 2.53 2.85
CA PHE A 57 -10.19 1.45 1.89
C PHE A 57 -10.49 1.90 0.44
N ASP A 58 -11.60 2.61 0.25
CA ASP A 58 -12.04 3.08 -1.06
C ASP A 58 -11.16 4.20 -1.63
N ASP A 59 -10.36 4.88 -0.81
CA ASP A 59 -9.38 5.86 -1.28
C ASP A 59 -8.13 5.18 -1.87
N LEU A 60 -7.85 3.95 -1.45
CA LEU A 60 -6.60 3.24 -1.72
C LEU A 60 -6.75 2.11 -2.73
N PHE A 61 -7.91 1.44 -2.74
CA PHE A 61 -8.12 0.19 -3.46
C PHE A 61 -9.38 0.24 -4.32
N GLU A 62 -9.30 -0.37 -5.50
CA GLU A 62 -10.45 -0.61 -6.37
C GLU A 62 -10.95 -2.05 -6.16
N VAL A 63 -12.27 -2.22 -6.00
CA VAL A 63 -12.90 -3.54 -5.92
C VAL A 63 -13.29 -4.00 -7.31
N VAL A 64 -12.47 -4.87 -7.89
CA VAL A 64 -12.73 -5.48 -9.20
C VAL A 64 -13.47 -6.82 -8.99
N ARG A 65 -14.53 -7.06 -9.76
CA ARG A 65 -15.34 -8.29 -9.73
C ARG A 65 -14.96 -9.25 -10.85
#